data_AF-A0A4Q3C1N1-F1
#
_entry.id   AF-A0A4Q3C1N1-F1
#
_cell.length_a   1.000
_cell.length_b   1.000
_cell.length_c   1.000
_cell.angle_alpha   90.00
_cell.angle_beta   90.00
_cell.angle_gamma   90.00
#
_symmetry.space_group_name_H-M   'P 1'
#
loop_
_entity.id
_entity.type
_entity.pdbx_description
1 polymer ?
#
loop_
_entity_poly.entity_id
_entity_poly.type
_entity_poly.pdbx_seq_one_letter_code
_entity_poly.pdbx_strand_id
1 'polypeptide(L)'
;PCSEIFYDHGDHIWGGPPGSPEEDGDRFVEIWNLVFMQHLQEADVIVSDLPKPSIDTGMGLERVAAVLQGVHDNYDTDTFKALIAESGALTGSATTGDNQASHRVIADHLRASGFLIADGVLPSAEGRGYVLRRIMRRAMRHAQILGAKDPLMHRMVPSLVAEMGAAFPELVRAQPLIEATLLQEETRFRQTLVNGLRLLDEATATMAEGGSLPGETAFKLYDTYGFPFDLTEDALRRQNMTVDRAGFDSAMAQQKAAARAAWKGSGAKASDDVWFDVAEELGGTEFTGYSGTEGEGQVVALVKDCARVEKVGAGDEVIILTNQTPFYGESGGQMGDAGTISNDKFSATVDDTSKPLGRLHAHHAKIQSGELAVGDTVK
;
A
#
# COMPACT_ATOMS: atom_id res chain seq x y z
N PRO A 1 8.20 -19.01 -26.10
CA PRO A 1 9.54 -18.54 -26.53
C PRO A 1 9.61 -17.02 -26.36
N CYS A 2 10.79 -16.41 -26.26
CA CYS A 2 10.94 -14.95 -26.20
C CYS A 2 12.10 -14.47 -27.08
N SER A 3 12.09 -13.18 -27.39
CA SER A 3 13.21 -12.47 -28.01
C SER A 3 13.39 -11.13 -27.32
N GLU A 4 14.63 -10.78 -27.05
CA GLU A 4 15.01 -9.57 -26.34
C GLU A 4 15.87 -8.71 -27.27
N ILE A 5 15.62 -7.40 -27.28
CA ILE A 5 16.35 -6.42 -28.08
C ILE A 5 17.20 -5.58 -27.14
N PHE A 6 18.51 -5.62 -27.35
CA PHE A 6 19.48 -4.86 -26.60
C PHE A 6 20.06 -3.73 -27.42
N TYR A 7 20.33 -2.61 -26.75
CA TYR A 7 21.06 -1.48 -27.30
C TYR A 7 22.47 -1.44 -26.72
N ASP A 8 23.47 -1.23 -27.58
CA ASP A 8 24.88 -1.06 -27.19
C ASP A 8 25.18 0.44 -27.06
N HIS A 9 25.41 0.91 -25.84
CA HIS A 9 25.83 2.28 -25.58
C HIS A 9 27.27 2.58 -26.05
N GLY A 10 28.08 1.55 -26.32
CA GLY A 10 29.42 1.62 -26.89
C GLY A 10 30.54 1.23 -25.91
N ASP A 11 31.74 0.99 -26.45
CA ASP A 11 32.91 0.46 -25.72
C ASP A 11 33.40 1.32 -24.55
N HIS A 12 32.95 2.57 -24.44
CA HIS A 12 33.33 3.49 -23.37
C HIS A 12 32.57 3.23 -22.06
N ILE A 13 31.56 2.36 -22.08
CA ILE A 13 30.82 1.89 -20.92
C ILE A 13 31.24 0.45 -20.64
N TRP A 14 31.43 0.11 -19.37
CA TRP A 14 31.76 -1.25 -18.97
C TRP A 14 30.56 -2.18 -19.11
N GLY A 15 30.78 -3.38 -19.65
CA GLY A 15 29.77 -4.42 -19.81
C GLY A 15 29.99 -5.26 -21.05
N GLY A 16 29.59 -6.53 -20.97
CA GLY A 16 29.62 -7.49 -22.05
C GLY A 16 28.23 -7.71 -22.68
N PRO A 17 28.16 -8.33 -23.86
CA PRO A 17 26.88 -8.62 -24.50
C PRO A 17 26.04 -9.60 -23.66
N PRO A 18 24.71 -9.65 -23.88
CA PRO A 18 23.83 -10.59 -23.19
C PRO A 18 24.30 -12.04 -23.33
N GLY A 19 24.28 -12.79 -22.23
CA GLY A 19 24.78 -14.17 -22.14
C GLY A 19 26.29 -14.29 -21.93
N SER A 20 27.01 -13.19 -21.76
CA SER A 20 28.45 -13.20 -21.46
C SER A 20 28.72 -13.11 -19.95
N PRO A 21 29.92 -13.49 -19.46
CA PRO A 21 30.27 -13.35 -18.05
C PRO A 21 30.24 -11.91 -17.51
N GLU A 22 30.22 -10.91 -18.39
CA GLU A 22 30.21 -9.49 -18.06
C GLU A 22 28.84 -8.85 -18.41
N GLU A 23 27.80 -9.64 -18.61
CA GLU A 23 26.45 -9.17 -19.01
C GLU A 23 25.80 -8.20 -18.02
N ASP A 24 26.27 -8.17 -16.77
CA ASP A 24 25.77 -7.28 -15.70
C ASP A 24 26.25 -5.82 -15.83
N GLY A 25 27.04 -5.48 -16.85
CA GLY A 25 27.51 -4.11 -17.06
C GLY A 25 26.52 -3.22 -17.83
N ASP A 26 26.62 -1.90 -17.64
CA ASP A 26 25.67 -0.91 -18.17
C ASP A 26 25.79 -0.66 -19.68
N ARG A 27 26.74 -1.30 -20.37
CA ARG A 27 26.95 -1.10 -21.81
C ARG A 27 25.77 -1.59 -22.65
N PHE A 28 25.25 -2.77 -22.35
CA PHE A 28 24.16 -3.38 -23.10
C PHE A 28 22.88 -3.30 -22.29
N VAL A 29 21.91 -2.53 -22.77
CA VAL A 29 20.62 -2.38 -22.08
C VAL A 29 19.50 -3.03 -22.89
N GLU A 30 18.70 -3.88 -22.26
CA GLU A 30 17.47 -4.41 -22.86
C GLU A 30 16.46 -3.26 -23.02
N ILE A 31 16.10 -2.93 -24.26
CA ILE A 31 15.11 -1.87 -24.56
C ILE A 31 13.72 -2.42 -24.87
N TRP A 32 13.63 -3.69 -25.29
CA TRP A 32 12.37 -4.28 -25.74
C TRP A 32 12.37 -5.81 -25.59
N ASN A 33 11.29 -6.33 -25.00
CA ASN A 33 11.00 -7.76 -24.91
C ASN A 33 9.80 -8.16 -25.80
N LEU A 34 9.92 -9.30 -26.47
CA LEU A 34 8.89 -9.94 -27.31
C LEU A 34 8.64 -11.36 -26.78
N VAL A 35 7.56 -11.57 -26.04
CA VAL A 35 7.16 -12.88 -25.49
C VAL A 35 6.08 -13.50 -26.36
N PHE A 36 6.36 -14.67 -26.92
CA PHE A 36 5.42 -15.45 -27.72
C PHE A 36 4.71 -16.45 -26.78
N MET A 37 3.56 -16.03 -26.25
CA MET A 37 2.73 -16.83 -25.34
C MET A 37 2.10 -18.00 -26.07
N GLN A 38 2.43 -19.22 -25.64
CA GLN A 38 2.01 -20.46 -26.30
C GLN A 38 1.44 -21.51 -25.35
N HIS A 39 1.64 -21.40 -24.03
CA HIS A 39 1.29 -22.45 -23.08
C HIS A 39 0.43 -21.91 -21.94
N LEU A 40 -0.48 -22.75 -21.46
CA LEU A 40 -1.27 -22.54 -20.25
C LEU A 40 -0.55 -23.19 -19.07
N GLN A 41 -0.35 -22.41 -18.01
CA GLN A 41 0.26 -22.86 -16.76
C GLN A 41 -0.79 -22.85 -15.65
N GLU A 42 -0.91 -23.97 -14.92
CA GLU A 42 -1.73 -24.10 -13.72
C GLU A 42 -0.88 -24.72 -12.62
N ALA A 43 -0.88 -24.11 -11.43
CA ALA A 43 -0.09 -24.56 -10.26
C ALA A 43 1.38 -24.86 -10.62
N ASP A 44 2.02 -23.91 -11.31
CA ASP A 44 3.39 -23.97 -11.80
C ASP A 44 3.70 -25.06 -12.85
N VAL A 45 2.68 -25.77 -13.35
CA VAL A 45 2.85 -26.82 -14.37
C VAL A 45 2.23 -26.39 -15.69
N ILE A 46 2.95 -26.61 -16.79
CA ILE A 46 2.39 -26.45 -18.14
C ILE A 46 1.37 -27.57 -18.36
N VAL A 47 0.10 -27.22 -18.45
CA VAL A 47 -1.01 -28.17 -18.56
C VAL A 47 -1.47 -28.38 -20.00
N SER A 48 -1.30 -27.39 -20.87
CA SER A 48 -1.65 -27.48 -22.30
C SER A 48 -1.10 -26.28 -23.08
N ASP A 49 -1.29 -26.29 -24.40
CA ASP A 49 -1.08 -25.11 -25.23
C ASP A 49 -2.24 -24.12 -25.12
N LEU A 50 -1.96 -22.82 -25.28
CA LEU A 50 -2.98 -21.80 -25.31
C LEU A 50 -3.89 -21.99 -26.53
N PRO A 51 -5.22 -21.93 -26.36
CA PRO A 51 -6.15 -22.04 -27.48
C PRO A 51 -6.01 -20.89 -28.48
N LYS A 52 -5.48 -19.74 -28.01
CA LYS A 52 -5.17 -18.56 -28.82
C LYS A 52 -3.79 -18.04 -28.41
N PRO A 53 -2.71 -18.42 -29.10
CA PRO A 53 -1.40 -17.84 -28.89
C PRO A 53 -1.42 -16.33 -29.12
N SER A 54 -0.60 -15.61 -28.36
CA SER A 54 -0.48 -14.16 -28.44
C SER A 54 0.97 -13.72 -28.35
N ILE A 55 1.23 -12.49 -28.78
CA ILE A 55 2.52 -11.83 -28.59
C ILE A 55 2.30 -10.81 -27.49
N ASP A 56 2.95 -11.02 -26.36
CA ASP A 56 3.06 -10.03 -25.30
C ASP A 56 4.38 -9.28 -25.49
N THR A 57 4.34 -7.96 -25.46
CA THR A 57 5.52 -7.16 -25.77
C THR A 57 5.62 -5.95 -24.86
N GLY A 58 6.83 -5.71 -24.37
CA GLY A 58 7.13 -4.60 -23.46
C GLY A 58 8.36 -3.85 -23.92
N MET A 59 8.19 -2.58 -24.29
CA MET A 59 9.29 -1.67 -24.59
C MET A 59 9.41 -0.67 -23.45
N GLY A 60 10.58 -0.59 -22.81
CA GLY A 60 10.81 0.30 -21.68
C GLY A 60 10.94 1.75 -22.14
N LEU A 61 9.90 2.56 -21.99
CA LEU A 61 9.89 3.96 -22.46
C LEU A 61 11.07 4.76 -21.89
N GLU A 62 11.35 4.64 -20.60
CA GLU A 62 12.46 5.33 -19.93
C GLU A 62 13.83 4.92 -20.50
N ARG A 63 14.02 3.63 -20.81
CA ARG A 63 15.26 3.12 -21.41
C ARG A 63 15.42 3.61 -22.85
N VAL A 64 14.34 3.62 -23.61
CA VAL A 64 14.34 4.19 -24.97
C VAL A 64 14.61 5.70 -24.93
N ALA A 65 14.03 6.42 -23.97
CA ALA A 65 14.30 7.84 -23.77
C ALA A 65 15.77 8.09 -23.42
N ALA A 66 16.38 7.30 -22.54
CA ALA A 66 17.81 7.37 -22.23
C ALA A 66 18.66 7.21 -23.50
N VAL A 67 18.39 6.18 -24.29
CA VAL A 67 19.06 5.93 -25.58
C VAL A 67 18.90 7.11 -26.54
N LEU A 68 17.68 7.62 -26.73
CA LEU A 68 17.41 8.76 -27.63
C LEU A 68 18.07 10.06 -27.17
N GLN A 69 18.25 10.23 -25.86
CA GLN A 69 18.94 11.37 -25.26
C GLN A 69 20.47 11.18 -25.19
N GLY A 70 20.98 10.04 -25.63
CA GLY A 70 22.42 9.74 -25.63
C GLY A 70 23.00 9.52 -24.23
N VAL A 71 22.17 9.13 -23.27
CA VAL A 71 22.59 8.76 -21.91
C VAL A 71 22.39 7.26 -21.69
N HIS A 72 23.10 6.69 -20.71
CA HIS A 72 23.05 5.24 -20.41
C HIS A 72 22.25 4.92 -19.14
N ASP A 73 21.85 5.94 -18.39
CA ASP A 73 21.07 5.79 -17.17
C ASP A 73 19.74 6.55 -17.33
N ASN A 74 18.63 5.89 -16.99
CA ASN A 74 17.29 6.48 -17.00
C ASN A 74 17.22 7.74 -16.11
N TYR A 75 17.98 7.78 -15.01
CA TYR A 75 18.02 8.93 -14.11
C TYR A 75 18.71 10.16 -14.73
N ASP A 76 19.43 9.98 -15.83
CA ASP A 76 20.07 11.05 -16.59
C ASP A 76 19.20 11.60 -17.72
N THR A 77 17.97 11.11 -17.87
CA THR A 77 16.97 11.72 -18.75
C THR A 77 16.54 13.09 -18.23
N ASP A 78 16.12 13.96 -19.14
CA ASP A 78 15.56 15.29 -18.83
C ASP A 78 14.50 15.27 -17.71
N THR A 79 13.52 14.37 -17.80
CA THR A 79 12.44 14.22 -16.81
C THR A 79 12.99 13.93 -15.41
N PHE A 80 13.89 12.94 -15.28
CA PHE A 80 14.45 12.61 -13.97
C PHE A 80 15.42 13.67 -13.46
N LYS A 81 16.23 14.28 -14.33
CA LYS A 81 17.14 15.36 -13.96
C LYS A 81 16.40 16.55 -13.37
N ALA A 82 15.26 16.93 -13.96
CA ALA A 82 14.43 18.01 -13.43
C ALA A 82 13.92 17.70 -12.01
N LEU A 83 13.38 16.50 -11.78
CA LEU A 83 12.89 16.08 -10.46
C LEU A 83 14.00 15.93 -9.42
N ILE A 84 15.16 15.40 -9.82
CA ILE A 84 16.34 15.27 -8.96
C ILE A 84 16.88 16.65 -8.58
N ALA A 85 16.94 17.58 -9.54
CA ALA A 85 17.35 18.96 -9.29
C ALA A 85 16.42 19.66 -8.29
N GLU A 86 15.10 19.50 -8.44
CA GLU A 86 14.12 20.03 -7.49
C GLU A 86 14.32 19.45 -6.08
N SER A 87 14.54 18.13 -6.00
CA SER A 87 14.87 17.47 -4.73
C SER A 87 16.12 18.07 -4.07
N GLY A 88 17.18 18.30 -4.83
CA GLY A 88 18.39 18.98 -4.36
C GLY A 88 18.13 20.40 -3.88
N ALA A 89 17.37 21.19 -4.64
CA ALA A 89 17.04 22.57 -4.31
C ALA A 89 16.23 22.68 -3.00
N LEU A 90 15.23 21.83 -2.81
CA LEU A 90 14.36 21.85 -1.64
C LEU A 90 15.05 21.31 -0.37
N THR A 91 15.98 20.37 -0.52
CA THR A 91 16.76 19.80 0.60
C THR A 91 18.01 20.62 0.93
N GLY A 92 18.50 21.42 -0.01
CA GLY A 92 19.77 22.14 0.12
C GLY A 92 20.99 21.21 0.09
N SER A 93 20.86 20.03 -0.52
CA SER A 93 21.92 19.01 -0.59
C SER A 93 22.37 18.73 -2.03
N ALA A 94 23.62 18.30 -2.19
CA ALA A 94 24.17 17.97 -3.51
C ALA A 94 23.47 16.73 -4.09
N THR A 95 23.13 16.75 -5.37
CA THR A 95 22.43 15.66 -6.06
C THR A 95 23.34 14.54 -6.57
N THR A 96 24.66 14.68 -6.35
CA THR A 96 25.71 13.75 -6.79
C THR A 96 26.50 13.21 -5.59
N GLY A 97 27.35 12.20 -5.82
CA GLY A 97 28.14 11.58 -4.76
C GLY A 97 27.25 10.77 -3.80
N ASP A 98 27.55 10.81 -2.51
CA ASP A 98 26.89 9.97 -1.49
C ASP A 98 25.36 10.16 -1.40
N ASN A 99 24.86 11.31 -1.84
CA ASN A 99 23.43 11.65 -1.83
C ASN A 99 22.68 11.23 -3.09
N GLN A 100 23.39 10.87 -4.17
CA GLN A 100 22.81 10.60 -5.49
C GLN A 100 21.69 9.57 -5.45
N ALA A 101 21.92 8.45 -4.76
CA ALA A 101 20.93 7.39 -4.63
C ALA A 101 19.65 7.88 -3.93
N SER A 102 19.75 8.78 -2.95
CA SER A 102 18.58 9.29 -2.24
C SER A 102 17.71 10.19 -3.12
N HIS A 103 18.31 11.07 -3.91
CA HIS A 103 17.54 11.91 -4.83
C HIS A 103 16.87 11.10 -5.94
N ARG A 104 17.56 10.07 -6.47
CA ARG A 104 17.00 9.15 -7.47
C ARG A 104 15.77 8.41 -6.91
N VAL A 105 15.87 7.89 -5.69
CA VAL A 105 14.74 7.22 -5.01
C VAL A 105 13.58 8.19 -4.77
N ILE A 106 13.84 9.42 -4.32
CA ILE A 106 12.79 10.42 -4.08
C ILE A 106 12.06 10.74 -5.39
N ALA A 107 12.79 11.02 -6.48
CA ALA A 107 12.20 11.35 -7.78
C ALA A 107 11.34 10.20 -8.35
N ASP A 108 11.87 8.97 -8.30
CA ASP A 108 11.17 7.78 -8.77
C ASP A 108 9.89 7.50 -7.98
N HIS A 109 9.99 7.52 -6.65
CA HIS A 109 8.86 7.22 -5.79
C HIS A 109 7.83 8.35 -5.75
N LEU A 110 8.22 9.60 -6.03
CA LEU A 110 7.29 10.70 -6.28
C LEU A 110 6.45 10.42 -7.53
N ARG A 111 7.06 10.00 -8.65
CA ARG A 111 6.34 9.62 -9.87
C ARG A 111 5.35 8.49 -9.56
N ALA A 112 5.83 7.39 -8.99
CA ALA A 112 4.98 6.24 -8.67
C ALA A 112 3.81 6.60 -7.74
N SER A 113 4.08 7.37 -6.68
CA SER A 113 3.02 7.81 -5.74
C SER A 113 2.02 8.74 -6.42
N GLY A 114 2.48 9.68 -7.25
CA GLY A 114 1.64 10.61 -7.98
C GLY A 114 0.66 9.91 -8.92
N PHE A 115 1.15 8.96 -9.72
CA PHE A 115 0.30 8.17 -10.62
C PHE A 115 -0.70 7.29 -9.87
N LEU A 116 -0.26 6.58 -8.82
CA LEU A 116 -1.15 5.75 -8.01
C LEU A 116 -2.30 6.57 -7.39
N ILE A 117 -2.00 7.76 -6.85
CA ILE A 117 -3.02 8.64 -6.29
C ILE A 117 -3.92 9.23 -7.38
N ALA A 118 -3.36 9.58 -8.56
CA ALA A 118 -4.15 10.07 -9.69
C ALA A 118 -5.16 9.04 -10.22
N ASP A 119 -4.82 7.74 -10.11
CA ASP A 119 -5.68 6.60 -10.44
C ASP A 119 -6.65 6.22 -9.31
N GLY A 120 -6.68 6.97 -8.21
CA GLY A 120 -7.62 6.79 -7.11
C GLY A 120 -7.15 5.82 -6.02
N VAL A 121 -5.89 5.39 -6.02
CA VAL A 121 -5.34 4.60 -4.92
C VAL A 121 -5.00 5.53 -3.76
N LEU A 122 -5.64 5.31 -2.61
CA LEU A 122 -5.35 6.03 -1.37
C LEU A 122 -4.54 5.17 -0.39
N PRO A 123 -3.70 5.77 0.47
CA PRO A 123 -2.91 5.03 1.46
C PRO A 123 -3.79 4.20 2.40
N SER A 124 -3.52 2.89 2.48
CA SER A 124 -4.29 1.91 3.27
C SER A 124 -3.35 0.98 4.04
N ALA A 125 -3.90 0.24 5.01
CA ALA A 125 -3.18 -0.84 5.70
C ALA A 125 -2.99 -2.09 4.83
N GLU A 126 -3.80 -2.28 3.79
CA GLU A 126 -3.84 -3.50 2.99
C GLU A 126 -3.93 -3.21 1.48
N GLY A 127 -3.72 -4.25 0.66
CA GLY A 127 -3.86 -4.20 -0.79
C GLY A 127 -2.98 -3.14 -1.47
N ARG A 128 -3.54 -2.47 -2.50
CA ARG A 128 -2.82 -1.47 -3.29
C ARG A 128 -2.45 -0.23 -2.48
N GLY A 129 -3.28 0.16 -1.51
CA GLY A 129 -3.00 1.29 -0.64
C GLY A 129 -1.85 1.03 0.34
N TYR A 130 -1.62 -0.22 0.74
CA TYR A 130 -0.41 -0.61 1.49
C TYR A 130 0.85 -0.43 0.64
N VAL A 131 0.81 -0.85 -0.62
CA VAL A 131 1.94 -0.68 -1.55
C VAL A 131 2.26 0.80 -1.76
N LEU A 132 1.25 1.64 -2.00
CA LEU A 132 1.41 3.10 -2.10
C LEU A 132 2.08 3.66 -0.83
N ARG A 133 1.57 3.29 0.35
CA ARG A 133 2.13 3.73 1.63
C ARG A 133 3.60 3.33 1.78
N ARG A 134 4.00 2.12 1.36
CA ARG A 134 5.39 1.65 1.36
C ARG A 134 6.29 2.50 0.45
N ILE A 135 5.86 2.76 -0.78
CA ILE A 135 6.60 3.61 -1.74
C ILE A 135 6.80 5.03 -1.17
N MET A 136 5.71 5.64 -0.68
CA MET A 136 5.72 6.97 -0.08
C MET A 136 6.69 7.04 1.11
N ARG A 137 6.61 6.09 2.04
CA ARG A 137 7.45 6.05 3.25
C ARG A 137 8.94 5.89 2.92
N ARG A 138 9.26 5.10 1.90
CA ARG A 138 10.64 4.95 1.43
C ARG A 138 11.20 6.27 0.90
N ALA A 139 10.43 7.02 0.11
CA ALA A 139 10.82 8.36 -0.36
C ALA A 139 11.02 9.33 0.82
N MET A 140 10.08 9.37 1.77
CA MET A 140 10.14 10.22 2.96
C MET A 140 11.35 9.89 3.85
N ARG A 141 11.72 8.62 3.97
CA ARG A 141 12.95 8.20 4.65
C ARG A 141 14.19 8.81 3.98
N HIS A 142 14.28 8.73 2.65
CA HIS A 142 15.40 9.33 1.93
C HIS A 142 15.44 10.85 2.08
N ALA A 143 14.28 11.52 2.10
CA ALA A 143 14.20 12.95 2.41
C ALA A 143 14.76 13.27 3.81
N GLN A 144 14.44 12.45 4.82
CA GLN A 144 14.97 12.61 6.18
C GLN A 144 16.49 12.40 6.24
N ILE A 145 17.03 11.43 5.50
CA ILE A 145 18.47 11.15 5.42
C ILE A 145 19.22 12.34 4.82
N LEU A 146 18.62 13.02 3.84
CA LEU A 146 19.15 14.25 3.25
C LEU A 146 18.97 15.49 4.16
N GLY A 147 18.34 15.33 5.33
CA GLY A 147 18.17 16.40 6.32
C GLY A 147 16.98 17.32 6.06
N ALA A 148 15.97 16.89 5.29
CA ALA A 148 14.76 17.68 5.05
C ALA A 148 14.05 18.05 6.37
N LYS A 149 13.89 19.35 6.63
CA LYS A 149 13.26 19.87 7.87
C LYS A 149 11.74 19.90 7.77
N ASP A 150 11.21 20.24 6.59
CA ASP A 150 9.79 20.41 6.31
C ASP A 150 9.31 19.30 5.36
N PRO A 151 8.01 18.94 5.33
CA PRO A 151 7.54 17.89 4.42
C PRO A 151 7.93 18.21 2.97
N LEU A 152 8.61 17.27 2.31
CA LEU A 152 9.28 17.49 1.03
C LEU A 152 8.41 17.06 -0.15
N MET A 153 7.78 15.88 -0.06
CA MET A 153 7.21 15.18 -1.22
C MET A 153 6.12 15.99 -1.91
N HIS A 154 5.20 16.57 -1.13
CA HIS A 154 4.11 17.39 -1.68
C HIS A 154 4.61 18.64 -2.42
N ARG A 155 5.74 19.22 -2.01
CA ARG A 155 6.33 20.42 -2.64
C ARG A 155 6.95 20.12 -4.00
N MET A 156 7.26 18.86 -4.28
CA MET A 156 7.80 18.42 -5.56
C MET A 156 6.70 18.09 -6.59
N VAL A 157 5.43 17.98 -6.17
CA VAL A 157 4.31 17.64 -7.07
C VAL A 157 4.15 18.64 -8.22
N PRO A 158 4.29 19.98 -8.02
CA PRO A 158 4.25 20.92 -9.13
C PRO A 158 5.29 20.62 -10.22
N SER A 159 6.50 20.21 -9.85
CA SER A 159 7.54 19.82 -10.81
C SER A 159 7.21 18.51 -11.50
N LEU A 160 6.64 17.52 -10.81
CA LEU A 160 6.11 16.30 -11.45
C LEU A 160 5.06 16.64 -12.52
N VAL A 161 4.12 17.52 -12.19
CA VAL A 161 3.05 17.94 -13.10
C VAL A 161 3.62 18.76 -14.27
N ALA A 162 4.65 19.58 -14.05
CA ALA A 162 5.31 20.32 -15.12
C ALA A 162 5.99 19.38 -16.13
N GLU A 163 6.70 18.35 -15.65
CA GLU A 163 7.43 17.41 -16.51
C GLU A 163 6.50 16.44 -17.26
N MET A 164 5.42 15.99 -16.61
CA MET A 164 4.61 14.87 -17.12
C MET A 164 3.16 15.24 -17.47
N GLY A 165 2.62 16.33 -16.93
CA GLY A 165 1.19 16.65 -16.99
C GLY A 165 0.64 16.91 -18.40
N ALA A 166 1.49 17.27 -19.36
CA ALA A 166 1.07 17.43 -20.75
C ALA A 166 0.71 16.10 -21.42
N ALA A 167 1.46 15.03 -21.12
CA ALA A 167 1.20 13.68 -21.62
C ALA A 167 0.20 12.92 -20.73
N PHE A 168 0.12 13.28 -19.45
CA PHE A 168 -0.73 12.63 -18.44
C PHE A 168 -1.65 13.67 -17.74
N PRO A 169 -2.74 14.12 -18.41
CA PRO A 169 -3.65 15.14 -17.86
C PRO A 169 -4.29 14.76 -16.53
N GLU A 170 -4.39 13.47 -16.22
CA GLU A 170 -4.84 12.93 -14.95
C GLU A 170 -3.98 13.41 -13.76
N LEU A 171 -2.67 13.61 -13.95
CA LEU A 171 -1.79 14.19 -12.93
C LEU A 171 -2.16 15.64 -12.64
N VAL A 172 -2.47 16.42 -13.68
CA VAL A 172 -2.90 17.83 -13.54
C VAL A 172 -4.21 17.89 -12.76
N ARG A 173 -5.18 17.04 -13.12
CA ARG A 173 -6.49 16.96 -12.44
C ARG A 173 -6.34 16.55 -10.98
N ALA A 174 -5.47 15.58 -10.69
CA ALA A 174 -5.30 15.00 -9.36
C ALA A 174 -4.29 15.77 -8.48
N GLN A 175 -3.57 16.77 -9.01
CA GLN A 175 -2.54 17.50 -8.27
C GLN A 175 -2.96 17.92 -6.85
N PRO A 176 -4.14 18.54 -6.61
CA PRO A 176 -4.54 18.91 -5.25
C PRO A 176 -4.68 17.72 -4.29
N LEU A 177 -5.17 16.57 -4.79
CA LEU A 177 -5.32 15.35 -4.00
C LEU A 177 -3.95 14.72 -3.70
N ILE A 178 -3.05 14.71 -4.68
CA ILE A 178 -1.67 14.21 -4.52
C ILE A 178 -0.94 15.04 -3.46
N GLU A 179 -0.98 16.36 -3.58
CA GLU A 179 -0.34 17.27 -2.62
C GLU A 179 -0.87 17.09 -1.20
N ALA A 180 -2.21 17.08 -1.03
CA ALA A 180 -2.84 16.91 0.27
C ALA A 180 -2.49 15.56 0.91
N THR A 181 -2.54 14.48 0.12
CA THR A 181 -2.28 13.11 0.59
C THR A 181 -0.82 12.94 1.00
N LEU A 182 0.12 13.39 0.16
CA LEU A 182 1.55 13.34 0.46
C LEU A 182 1.88 14.16 1.71
N LEU A 183 1.33 15.38 1.84
CA LEU A 183 1.55 16.23 3.01
C LEU A 183 1.03 15.58 4.30
N GLN A 184 -0.18 15.05 4.28
CA GLN A 184 -0.79 14.42 5.45
C GLN A 184 0.01 13.19 5.90
N GLU A 185 0.33 12.29 4.98
CA GLU A 185 1.09 11.08 5.30
C GLU A 185 2.52 11.41 5.75
N GLU A 186 3.21 12.35 5.11
CA GLU A 186 4.56 12.74 5.49
C GLU A 186 4.60 13.37 6.88
N THR A 187 3.65 14.24 7.18
CA THR A 187 3.53 14.89 8.50
C THR A 187 3.30 13.85 9.60
N ARG A 188 2.38 12.90 9.37
CA ARG A 188 2.10 11.82 10.32
C ARG A 188 3.30 10.90 10.50
N PHE A 189 3.94 10.53 9.39
CA PHE A 189 5.00 9.54 9.38
C PHE A 189 6.30 10.06 9.98
N ARG A 190 6.62 11.34 9.83
CA ARG A 190 7.85 11.95 10.35
C ARG A 190 8.07 11.72 11.85
N GLN A 191 7.02 11.87 12.65
CA GLN A 191 7.10 11.68 14.11
C GLN A 191 7.50 10.23 14.46
N THR A 192 6.94 9.28 13.73
CA THR A 192 7.26 7.84 13.85
C THR A 192 8.67 7.53 13.35
N LEU A 193 9.08 8.13 12.22
CA LEU A 193 10.36 7.87 11.57
C LEU A 193 11.55 8.25 12.46
N VAL A 194 11.55 9.45 13.04
CA VAL A 194 12.69 9.94 13.86
C VAL A 194 12.90 9.04 15.08
N ASN A 195 11.81 8.68 15.77
CA ASN A 195 11.87 7.81 16.93
C ASN A 195 12.27 6.38 16.56
N GLY A 196 11.71 5.86 15.46
CA GLY A 196 11.99 4.50 15.00
C GLY A 196 13.43 4.29 14.53
N LEU A 197 14.00 5.26 13.79
CA LEU A 197 15.42 5.21 13.39
C LEU A 197 16.36 5.22 14.60
N ARG A 198 16.11 6.08 15.60
CA ARG A 198 16.90 6.08 16.84
C ARG A 198 16.85 4.72 17.55
N LEU A 199 15.67 4.13 17.67
CA LEU A 199 15.50 2.83 18.32
C LEU A 199 16.14 1.69 17.52
N LEU A 200 16.11 1.77 16.19
CA LEU A 200 16.79 0.83 15.32
C LEU A 200 18.31 0.92 15.49
N ASP A 201 18.87 2.14 15.48
CA ASP A 201 20.30 2.37 15.68
C ASP A 201 20.74 1.83 17.06
N GLU A 202 19.93 2.02 18.11
CA GLU A 202 20.20 1.45 19.44
C GLU A 202 20.16 -0.08 19.45
N ALA A 203 19.23 -0.68 18.70
CA ALA A 203 19.11 -2.14 18.58
C ALA A 203 20.25 -2.77 17.76
N THR A 204 20.85 -2.03 16.83
CA THR A 204 21.91 -2.53 15.95
C THR A 204 23.31 -2.13 16.40
N ALA A 205 23.46 -1.18 17.33
CA ALA A 205 24.76 -0.64 17.78
C ALA A 205 25.77 -1.70 18.25
N THR A 206 25.31 -2.82 18.79
CA THR A 206 26.15 -3.93 19.30
C THR A 206 26.22 -5.12 18.35
N MET A 207 25.58 -5.04 17.19
CA MET A 207 25.55 -6.11 16.21
C MET A 207 26.79 -6.08 15.32
N ALA A 208 27.26 -7.26 14.92
CA ALA A 208 28.34 -7.39 13.95
C ALA A 208 27.86 -7.01 12.54
N GLU A 209 28.79 -6.53 11.70
CA GLU A 209 28.55 -6.34 10.27
C GLU A 209 28.07 -7.66 9.63
N GLY A 210 27.04 -7.61 8.79
CA GLY A 210 26.41 -8.84 8.27
C GLY A 210 25.40 -9.51 9.21
N GLY A 211 25.17 -8.96 10.40
CA GLY A 211 24.24 -9.50 11.39
C GLY A 211 22.77 -9.47 10.95
N SER A 212 21.96 -10.36 11.52
CA SER A 212 20.51 -10.38 11.30
C SER A 212 19.77 -9.88 12.54
N LEU A 213 19.00 -8.80 12.40
CA LEU A 213 18.17 -8.25 13.47
C LEU A 213 17.10 -9.29 13.88
N PRO A 214 16.99 -9.65 15.17
CA PRO A 214 16.00 -10.60 15.62
C PRO A 214 14.58 -10.16 15.26
N GLY A 215 13.76 -11.10 14.79
CA GLY A 215 12.40 -10.82 14.32
C GLY A 215 11.50 -10.23 15.41
N GLU A 216 11.69 -10.63 16.67
CA GLU A 216 10.99 -10.04 17.83
C GLU A 216 11.33 -8.57 18.05
N THR A 217 12.59 -8.18 17.83
CA THR A 217 13.02 -6.78 17.93
C THR A 217 12.41 -5.95 16.80
N ALA A 218 12.44 -6.46 15.57
CA ALA A 218 11.76 -5.84 14.43
C ALA A 218 10.23 -5.74 14.66
N PHE A 219 9.64 -6.77 15.27
CA PHE A 219 8.23 -6.79 15.62
C PHE A 219 7.90 -5.72 16.68
N LYS A 220 8.73 -5.55 17.69
CA LYS A 220 8.56 -4.49 18.68
C LYS A 220 8.66 -3.09 18.06
N LEU A 221 9.60 -2.87 17.14
CA LEU A 221 9.72 -1.63 16.37
C LEU A 221 8.41 -1.34 15.60
N TYR A 222 7.87 -2.36 14.94
CA TYR A 222 6.62 -2.27 14.21
C TYR A 222 5.39 -2.02 15.09
N ASP A 223 5.16 -2.90 16.06
CA ASP A 223 3.93 -2.93 16.85
C ASP A 223 3.88 -1.81 17.91
N THR A 224 4.96 -1.66 18.69
CA THR A 224 4.97 -0.72 19.81
C THR A 224 5.26 0.71 19.35
N TYR A 225 6.14 0.88 18.37
CA TYR A 225 6.63 2.20 17.97
C TYR A 225 6.13 2.64 16.60
N GLY A 226 5.38 1.79 15.89
CA GLY A 226 4.82 2.08 14.57
C GLY A 226 5.87 2.12 13.45
N PHE A 227 7.11 1.70 13.71
CA PHE A 227 8.21 1.77 12.76
C PHE A 227 8.08 0.65 11.71
N PRO A 228 7.83 0.98 10.45
CA PRO A 228 7.48 -0.02 9.43
C PRO A 228 8.58 -1.07 9.21
N PHE A 229 8.17 -2.33 9.02
CA PHE A 229 9.10 -3.45 8.79
C PHE A 229 9.95 -3.24 7.53
N ASP A 230 9.34 -2.77 6.44
CA ASP A 230 10.00 -2.44 5.17
C ASP A 230 11.11 -1.39 5.33
N LEU A 231 10.89 -0.40 6.21
CA LEU A 231 11.91 0.61 6.51
C LEU A 231 13.02 0.08 7.42
N THR A 232 12.72 -0.92 8.23
CA THR A 232 13.73 -1.66 9.00
C THR A 232 14.66 -2.41 8.04
N GLU A 233 14.11 -3.16 7.10
CA GLU A 233 14.87 -3.85 6.05
C GLU A 233 15.72 -2.86 5.23
N ASP A 234 15.11 -1.78 4.75
CA ASP A 234 15.79 -0.75 3.95
C ASP A 234 16.90 0.00 4.72
N ALA A 235 16.80 0.07 6.05
CA ALA A 235 17.83 0.67 6.91
C ALA A 235 19.02 -0.27 7.11
N LEU A 236 18.75 -1.52 7.44
CA LEU A 236 19.79 -2.53 7.66
C LEU A 236 20.57 -2.87 6.40
N ARG A 237 19.92 -2.82 5.23
CA ARG A 237 20.58 -3.13 3.95
C ARG A 237 21.82 -2.28 3.68
N ARG A 238 21.84 -1.02 4.14
CA ARG A 238 23.01 -0.13 4.00
C ARG A 238 24.19 -0.55 4.86
N GLN A 239 23.95 -1.31 5.92
CA GLN A 239 24.95 -1.84 6.85
C GLN A 239 25.30 -3.31 6.51
N ASN A 240 24.89 -3.79 5.33
CA ASN A 240 24.95 -5.21 4.93
C ASN A 240 24.26 -6.16 5.91
N MET A 241 23.28 -5.67 6.68
CA MET A 241 22.54 -6.43 7.68
C MET A 241 21.16 -6.87 7.15
N THR A 242 20.59 -7.91 7.75
CA THR A 242 19.28 -8.46 7.39
C THR A 242 18.31 -8.37 8.57
N VAL A 243 17.02 -8.62 8.33
CA VAL A 243 16.02 -8.84 9.38
C VAL A 243 15.60 -10.31 9.35
N ASP A 244 15.45 -10.94 10.51
CA ASP A 244 14.83 -12.25 10.61
C ASP A 244 13.31 -12.15 10.35
N ARG A 245 12.94 -12.28 9.07
CA ARG A 245 11.56 -12.27 8.58
C ARG A 245 10.71 -13.36 9.25
N ALA A 246 11.24 -14.57 9.38
CA ALA A 246 10.50 -15.70 9.94
C ALA A 246 10.18 -15.47 11.42
N GLY A 247 11.14 -14.92 12.18
CA GLY A 247 10.91 -14.50 13.57
C GLY A 247 9.86 -13.39 13.68
N PHE A 248 9.88 -12.40 12.77
CA PHE A 248 8.90 -11.33 12.75
C PHE A 248 7.48 -11.86 12.47
N ASP A 249 7.34 -12.74 11.48
CA ASP A 249 6.06 -13.34 11.11
C ASP A 249 5.51 -14.24 12.23
N SER A 250 6.39 -14.97 12.91
CA SER A 250 6.04 -15.74 14.10
C SER A 250 5.54 -14.84 15.23
N ALA A 251 6.22 -13.72 15.51
CA ALA A 251 5.81 -12.76 16.54
C ALA A 251 4.46 -12.09 16.19
N MET A 252 4.25 -11.74 14.91
CA MET A 252 2.97 -11.23 14.42
C MET A 252 1.84 -12.27 14.59
N ALA A 253 2.09 -13.53 14.24
CA ALA A 253 1.12 -14.61 14.40
C ALA A 253 0.78 -14.86 15.89
N GLN A 254 1.79 -14.79 16.78
CA GLN A 254 1.60 -14.91 18.22
C GLN A 254 0.77 -13.76 18.79
N GLN A 255 1.04 -12.52 18.40
CA GLN A 255 0.24 -11.37 18.82
C GLN A 255 -1.21 -11.50 18.33
N LYS A 256 -1.40 -11.90 17.07
CA LYS A 256 -2.73 -12.13 16.50
C LYS A 256 -3.47 -13.25 17.25
N ALA A 257 -2.80 -14.35 17.57
CA ALA A 257 -3.35 -15.44 18.37
C ALA A 257 -3.66 -15.00 19.82
N ALA A 258 -2.81 -14.17 20.43
CA ALA A 258 -3.02 -13.63 21.77
C ALA A 258 -4.18 -12.64 21.80
N ALA A 259 -4.31 -11.77 20.80
CA ALA A 259 -5.47 -10.88 20.64
C ALA A 259 -6.77 -11.69 20.49
N ARG A 260 -6.75 -12.77 19.69
CA ARG A 260 -7.88 -13.72 19.58
C ARG A 260 -8.18 -14.42 20.92
N ALA A 261 -7.17 -14.82 21.68
CA ALA A 261 -7.34 -15.49 22.98
C ALA A 261 -7.82 -14.55 24.10
N ALA A 262 -7.34 -13.31 24.14
CA ALA A 262 -7.78 -12.28 25.07
C ALA A 262 -9.24 -11.87 24.79
N TRP A 263 -9.63 -11.81 23.51
CA TRP A 263 -11.01 -11.56 23.10
C TRP A 263 -11.97 -12.70 23.48
N LYS A 264 -11.53 -13.97 23.45
CA LYS A 264 -12.32 -15.12 23.93
C LYS A 264 -12.67 -15.08 25.44
N GLY A 265 -12.05 -14.18 26.22
CA GLY A 265 -12.30 -14.01 27.65
C GLY A 265 -13.47 -13.09 28.01
N SER A 266 -13.98 -12.26 27.07
CA SER A 266 -14.96 -11.19 27.37
C SER A 266 -16.44 -11.57 27.26
N GLY A 267 -16.78 -12.86 27.15
CA GLY A 267 -18.10 -13.33 27.58
C GLY A 267 -19.26 -13.35 26.57
N ALA A 268 -19.04 -13.39 25.25
CA ALA A 268 -20.11 -13.61 24.25
C ALA A 268 -19.70 -14.68 23.20
N LYS A 269 -19.75 -15.95 23.60
CA LYS A 269 -19.03 -17.11 23.02
C LYS A 269 -19.44 -17.63 21.61
N ALA A 270 -20.22 -16.92 20.80
CA ALA A 270 -20.61 -17.44 19.48
C ALA A 270 -20.52 -16.42 18.32
N SER A 271 -20.64 -15.11 18.58
CA SER A 271 -20.53 -14.10 17.51
C SER A 271 -19.09 -13.82 17.09
N ASP A 272 -18.12 -14.15 17.93
CA ASP A 272 -16.75 -13.62 17.82
C ASP A 272 -15.92 -14.21 16.68
N ASP A 273 -16.05 -15.51 16.37
CA ASP A 273 -15.31 -16.14 15.27
C ASP A 273 -15.77 -15.55 13.91
N VAL A 274 -17.07 -15.23 13.77
CA VAL A 274 -17.64 -14.61 12.56
C VAL A 274 -17.06 -13.22 12.31
N TRP A 275 -16.83 -12.43 13.37
CA TRP A 275 -16.25 -11.08 13.21
C TRP A 275 -14.81 -11.11 12.72
N PHE A 276 -14.02 -12.09 13.18
CA PHE A 276 -12.65 -12.24 12.71
C PHE A 276 -12.60 -12.66 11.24
N ASP A 277 -13.41 -13.65 10.85
CA ASP A 277 -13.46 -14.12 9.46
C ASP A 277 -13.88 -13.01 8.50
N VAL A 278 -14.93 -12.26 8.85
CA VAL A 278 -15.40 -11.13 8.06
C VAL A 278 -14.34 -10.04 7.97
N ALA A 279 -13.68 -9.69 9.08
CA ALA A 279 -12.69 -8.62 9.06
C ALA A 279 -11.37 -9.01 8.36
N GLU A 280 -11.08 -10.30 8.21
CA GLU A 280 -9.94 -10.80 7.43
C GLU A 280 -10.26 -10.88 5.94
N GLU A 281 -11.48 -11.29 5.59
CA GLU A 281 -11.90 -11.42 4.20
C GLU A 281 -12.22 -10.06 3.56
N LEU A 282 -12.87 -9.17 4.32
CA LEU A 282 -13.51 -7.95 3.81
C LEU A 282 -12.90 -6.66 4.34
N GLY A 283 -11.96 -6.75 5.29
CA GLY A 283 -11.32 -5.59 5.92
C GLY A 283 -12.20 -4.90 6.97
N GLY A 284 -11.90 -3.63 7.28
CA GLY A 284 -12.67 -2.81 8.20
C GLY A 284 -13.78 -2.01 7.51
N THR A 285 -14.80 -1.61 8.26
CA THR A 285 -15.85 -0.70 7.76
C THR A 285 -15.33 0.74 7.75
N GLU A 286 -15.48 1.43 6.63
CA GLU A 286 -15.17 2.86 6.52
C GLU A 286 -16.23 3.71 7.24
N PHE A 287 -15.79 4.49 8.23
CA PHE A 287 -16.69 5.34 9.01
C PHE A 287 -16.78 6.74 8.38
N THR A 288 -17.98 7.10 7.91
CA THR A 288 -18.26 8.38 7.23
C THR A 288 -19.06 9.36 8.10
N GLY A 289 -19.32 9.01 9.37
CA GLY A 289 -20.16 9.80 10.27
C GLY A 289 -19.58 11.17 10.66
N TYR A 290 -18.28 11.42 10.40
CA TYR A 290 -17.69 12.76 10.55
C TYR A 290 -18.13 13.75 9.45
N SER A 291 -18.55 13.23 8.29
CA SER A 291 -18.95 14.01 7.11
C SER A 291 -20.46 14.15 6.94
N GLY A 292 -21.27 13.31 7.58
CA GLY A 292 -22.73 13.37 7.49
C GLY A 292 -23.42 12.28 8.32
N THR A 293 -24.73 12.42 8.50
CA THR A 293 -25.60 11.48 9.23
C THR A 293 -26.39 10.55 8.29
N GLU A 294 -26.17 10.65 6.99
CA GLU A 294 -26.75 9.81 5.93
C GLU A 294 -25.64 9.38 4.97
N GLY A 295 -25.74 8.18 4.40
CA GLY A 295 -24.76 7.67 3.43
C GLY A 295 -25.29 6.46 2.69
N GLU A 296 -24.62 6.05 1.61
CA GLU A 296 -24.94 4.80 0.91
C GLU A 296 -23.84 3.77 1.17
N GLY A 297 -24.22 2.52 1.39
CA GLY A 297 -23.29 1.42 1.66
C GLY A 297 -23.70 0.15 0.93
N GLN A 298 -22.72 -0.67 0.57
CA GLN A 298 -22.95 -2.03 0.09
C GLN A 298 -22.92 -3.00 1.26
N VAL A 299 -23.88 -3.90 1.34
CA VAL A 299 -23.91 -4.99 2.33
C VAL A 299 -22.80 -5.98 2.04
N VAL A 300 -21.88 -6.15 2.98
CA VAL A 300 -20.72 -7.04 2.83
C VAL A 300 -20.88 -8.35 3.61
N ALA A 301 -21.68 -8.33 4.69
CA ALA A 301 -22.02 -9.54 5.43
C ALA A 301 -23.35 -9.38 6.18
N LEU A 302 -24.06 -10.49 6.33
CA LEU A 302 -25.25 -10.62 7.17
C LEU A 302 -24.99 -11.73 8.20
N VAL A 303 -25.31 -11.46 9.46
CA VAL A 303 -25.15 -12.42 10.55
C VAL A 303 -26.46 -12.60 11.30
N LYS A 304 -26.94 -13.85 11.36
CA LYS A 304 -28.15 -14.24 12.06
C LYS A 304 -27.85 -15.46 12.92
N ASP A 305 -28.33 -15.48 14.16
CA ASP A 305 -28.11 -16.59 15.10
C ASP A 305 -26.63 -16.99 15.24
N CYS A 306 -25.73 -16.00 15.23
CA CYS A 306 -24.26 -16.18 15.27
C CYS A 306 -23.64 -16.91 14.06
N ALA A 307 -24.30 -16.94 12.92
CA ALA A 307 -23.78 -17.51 11.68
C ALA A 307 -23.94 -16.54 10.49
N ARG A 308 -23.02 -16.62 9.53
CA ARG A 308 -23.15 -15.88 8.26
C ARG A 308 -24.28 -16.46 7.43
N VAL A 309 -25.09 -15.57 6.87
CA VAL A 309 -26.16 -15.90 5.94
C VAL A 309 -26.05 -15.06 4.68
N GLU A 310 -26.51 -15.58 3.56
CA GLU A 310 -26.47 -14.85 2.28
C GLU A 310 -27.67 -13.91 2.11
N LYS A 311 -28.77 -14.18 2.82
CA LYS A 311 -30.03 -13.45 2.66
C LYS A 311 -30.87 -13.48 3.94
N VAL A 312 -31.58 -12.40 4.19
CA VAL A 312 -32.51 -12.23 5.33
C VAL A 312 -33.82 -11.58 4.89
N GLY A 313 -34.89 -11.76 5.67
CA GLY A 313 -36.23 -11.32 5.30
C GLY A 313 -37.02 -10.68 6.44
N ALA A 314 -38.19 -10.13 6.08
CA ALA A 314 -39.08 -9.45 7.02
C ALA A 314 -39.36 -10.27 8.29
N GLY A 315 -39.22 -9.62 9.45
CA GLY A 315 -39.40 -10.22 10.77
C GLY A 315 -38.11 -10.75 11.42
N ASP A 316 -37.01 -10.84 10.67
CA ASP A 316 -35.72 -11.28 11.23
C ASP A 316 -35.05 -10.19 12.06
N GLU A 317 -34.38 -10.62 13.12
CA GLU A 317 -33.37 -9.84 13.85
C GLU A 317 -31.99 -10.30 13.35
N VAL A 318 -31.21 -9.35 12.84
CA VAL A 318 -30.00 -9.60 12.07
C VAL A 318 -28.96 -8.54 12.40
N ILE A 319 -27.68 -8.89 12.25
CA ILE A 319 -26.60 -7.92 12.23
C ILE A 319 -26.18 -7.69 10.78
N ILE A 320 -26.25 -6.43 10.35
CA ILE A 320 -25.93 -6.01 8.98
C ILE A 320 -24.56 -5.32 8.99
N LEU A 321 -23.64 -5.76 8.13
CA LEU A 321 -22.38 -5.07 7.90
C LEU A 321 -22.37 -4.48 6.50
N THR A 322 -21.95 -3.22 6.43
CA THR A 322 -21.71 -2.50 5.18
C THR A 322 -20.24 -2.16 5.02
N ASN A 323 -19.81 -1.89 3.78
CA ASN A 323 -18.44 -1.45 3.49
C ASN A 323 -18.14 -0.06 4.10
N GLN A 324 -19.15 0.82 4.16
CA GLN A 324 -19.08 2.13 4.79
C GLN A 324 -20.38 2.48 5.52
N THR A 325 -20.32 3.31 6.56
CA THR A 325 -21.50 3.75 7.31
C THR A 325 -21.30 5.09 8.03
N PRO A 326 -22.34 5.94 8.13
CA PRO A 326 -22.33 7.10 9.01
C PRO A 326 -22.61 6.74 10.49
N PHE A 327 -23.07 5.52 10.79
CA PHE A 327 -23.46 5.10 12.13
C PHE A 327 -22.24 4.93 13.04
N TYR A 328 -22.21 5.65 14.15
CA TYR A 328 -21.19 5.51 15.17
C TYR A 328 -21.34 4.18 15.90
N GLY A 329 -20.28 3.37 15.88
CA GLY A 329 -20.23 2.13 16.64
C GLY A 329 -19.85 2.39 18.10
N GLU A 330 -20.55 1.76 19.05
CA GLU A 330 -20.33 1.91 20.50
C GLU A 330 -18.83 1.87 20.84
N SER A 331 -18.32 2.97 21.38
CA SER A 331 -16.90 3.12 21.72
C SER A 331 -16.67 4.30 22.65
N GLY A 332 -15.67 4.19 23.54
CA GLY A 332 -15.28 5.28 24.44
C GLY A 332 -16.30 5.64 25.53
N GLY A 333 -17.24 4.72 25.84
CA GLY A 333 -18.34 4.95 26.79
C GLY A 333 -19.56 5.68 26.19
N GLN A 334 -19.55 5.93 24.88
CA GLN A 334 -20.69 6.47 24.13
C GLN A 334 -21.47 5.31 23.48
N MET A 335 -22.80 5.35 23.60
CA MET A 335 -23.71 4.36 22.97
C MET A 335 -23.63 4.44 21.44
N GLY A 336 -23.88 3.30 20.79
CA GLY A 336 -23.95 3.22 19.33
C GLY A 336 -25.15 3.98 18.76
N ASP A 337 -25.05 4.35 17.50
CA ASP A 337 -26.14 5.04 16.80
C ASP A 337 -27.28 4.08 16.44
N ALA A 338 -28.50 4.62 16.51
CA ALA A 338 -29.74 3.99 16.09
C ALA A 338 -30.33 4.76 14.89
N GLY A 339 -31.05 4.06 14.02
CA GLY A 339 -31.51 4.65 12.77
C GLY A 339 -32.23 3.66 11.85
N THR A 340 -32.13 3.88 10.54
CA THR A 340 -32.79 3.05 9.53
C THR A 340 -31.79 2.69 8.43
N ILE A 341 -31.86 1.45 7.94
CA ILE A 341 -31.19 1.00 6.72
C ILE A 341 -32.28 0.61 5.72
N SER A 342 -32.24 1.16 4.51
CA SER A 342 -33.30 0.91 3.51
C SER A 342 -32.83 0.96 2.07
N ASN A 343 -33.63 0.37 1.17
CA ASN A 343 -33.56 0.58 -0.28
C ASN A 343 -34.98 0.43 -0.87
N ASP A 344 -35.12 0.42 -2.20
CA ASP A 344 -36.42 0.32 -2.89
C ASP A 344 -37.25 -0.93 -2.51
N LYS A 345 -36.62 -1.98 -1.98
CA LYS A 345 -37.23 -3.28 -1.72
C LYS A 345 -37.10 -3.76 -0.27
N PHE A 346 -36.41 -3.02 0.59
CA PHE A 346 -36.04 -3.42 1.94
C PHE A 346 -36.07 -2.24 2.92
N SER A 347 -36.50 -2.50 4.15
CA SER A 347 -36.39 -1.55 5.26
C SER A 347 -36.12 -2.30 6.57
N ALA A 348 -35.14 -1.82 7.33
CA ALA A 348 -34.84 -2.28 8.68
C ALA A 348 -34.57 -1.11 9.63
N THR A 349 -34.98 -1.29 10.89
CA THR A 349 -34.63 -0.38 11.99
C THR A 349 -33.37 -0.88 12.66
N VAL A 350 -32.40 0.00 12.82
CA VAL A 350 -31.17 -0.25 13.59
C VAL A 350 -31.41 0.25 15.01
N ASP A 351 -31.39 -0.66 15.98
CA ASP A 351 -31.60 -0.32 17.39
C ASP A 351 -30.30 0.08 18.07
N ASP A 352 -29.17 -0.49 17.63
CA ASP A 352 -27.84 -0.20 18.14
C ASP A 352 -26.77 -0.53 17.08
N THR A 353 -25.63 0.13 17.16
CA THR A 353 -24.47 -0.15 16.33
C THR A 353 -23.28 -0.47 17.22
N SER A 354 -22.83 -1.72 17.21
CA SER A 354 -21.64 -2.10 17.97
C SER A 354 -20.38 -2.02 17.11
N LYS A 355 -19.21 -1.98 17.77
CA LYS A 355 -17.90 -1.87 17.08
C LYS A 355 -16.98 -3.09 17.29
N PRO A 356 -17.34 -4.29 16.77
CA PRO A 356 -16.50 -5.47 16.91
C PRO A 356 -15.08 -5.25 16.39
N LEU A 357 -14.10 -5.79 17.10
CA LEU A 357 -12.67 -5.68 16.79
C LEU A 357 -12.15 -4.23 16.66
N GLY A 358 -12.93 -3.24 17.10
CA GLY A 358 -12.60 -1.82 16.96
C GLY A 358 -12.59 -1.29 15.52
N ARG A 359 -12.94 -2.11 14.53
CA ARG A 359 -12.82 -1.78 13.10
C ARG A 359 -14.03 -2.15 12.23
N LEU A 360 -14.98 -2.93 12.74
CA LEU A 360 -16.25 -3.21 12.09
C LEU A 360 -17.35 -2.34 12.70
N HIS A 361 -18.37 -1.99 11.92
CA HIS A 361 -19.59 -1.37 12.42
C HIS A 361 -20.74 -2.36 12.19
N ALA A 362 -21.21 -2.97 13.28
CA ALA A 362 -22.20 -4.02 13.29
C ALA A 362 -23.56 -3.42 13.64
N HIS A 363 -24.43 -3.25 12.66
CA HIS A 363 -25.76 -2.66 12.85
C HIS A 363 -26.73 -3.75 13.31
N HIS A 364 -27.17 -3.69 14.57
CA HIS A 364 -28.16 -4.60 15.13
C HIS A 364 -29.54 -4.15 14.67
N ALA A 365 -30.11 -4.88 13.72
CA ALA A 365 -31.26 -4.43 12.96
C ALA A 365 -32.42 -5.42 13.00
N LYS A 366 -33.63 -4.87 13.00
CA LYS A 366 -34.88 -5.61 12.83
C LYS A 366 -35.48 -5.30 11.48
N ILE A 367 -35.68 -6.32 10.66
CA ILE A 367 -36.21 -6.15 9.30
C ILE A 367 -37.72 -5.90 9.37
N GLN A 368 -38.13 -4.72 8.93
CA GLN A 368 -39.54 -4.33 8.89
C GLN A 368 -40.24 -4.91 7.66
N SER A 369 -39.60 -4.85 6.49
CA SER A 369 -40.19 -5.33 5.24
C SER A 369 -39.13 -5.64 4.20
N GLY A 370 -39.45 -6.55 3.28
CA GLY A 370 -38.56 -6.90 2.17
C GLY A 370 -37.57 -8.01 2.48
N GLU A 371 -36.60 -8.15 1.59
CA GLU A 371 -35.47 -9.07 1.72
C GLU A 371 -34.17 -8.34 1.39
N LEU A 372 -33.09 -8.70 2.07
CA LEU A 372 -31.76 -8.15 1.85
C LEU A 372 -30.76 -9.29 1.63
N ALA A 373 -29.93 -9.17 0.61
CA ALA A 373 -28.85 -10.10 0.32
C ALA A 373 -27.47 -9.43 0.44
N VAL A 374 -26.43 -10.24 0.64
CA VAL A 374 -25.04 -9.77 0.54
C VAL A 374 -24.80 -9.23 -0.88
N GLY A 375 -24.17 -8.07 -0.98
CA GLY A 375 -23.90 -7.36 -2.23
C GLY A 375 -24.93 -6.28 -2.59
N ASP A 376 -26.09 -6.23 -1.92
CA ASP A 376 -27.10 -5.20 -2.15
C ASP A 376 -26.62 -3.82 -1.65
N THR A 377 -27.05 -2.77 -2.34
CA THR A 377 -26.83 -1.37 -1.92
C THR A 377 -28.00 -0.90 -1.05
N VAL A 378 -27.66 -0.21 0.04
CA VAL A 378 -28.60 0.36 1.00
C VAL A 378 -28.20 1.78 1.37
N LYS A 379 -29.17 2.56 1.84
CA LYS A 379 -29.02 3.90 2.39
C LYS A 379 -29.33 3.90 3.87
#